data_AF-A0AA47FFX1-F1
#
_entry.id   AF-A0AA47FFX1-F1
#
_cell.length_a   1.000
_cell.length_b   1.000
_cell.length_c   1.000
_cell.angle_alpha   90.00
_cell.angle_beta   90.00
_cell.angle_gamma   90.00
#
_symmetry.space_group_name_H-M   'P 1'
#
loop_
_entity.id
_entity.type
_entity.pdbx_description
1 polymer ?
#
loop_
_entity_poly.entity_id
_entity_poly.type
_entity_poly.pdbx_seq_one_letter_code
_entity_poly.pdbx_strand_id
1 'polypeptide(L)'
;MESIETVTITNPANPVLIWWVVAQPLLLLLSYLVGRATRFLLRGRVAVSDAAATLIALIGLWLGLLLAGWLFDEGDLFSVKMLVTSCGVAAVVLVATSAVLARLQHHRTLQPIAEVAQMGESDRLEFKSSARWNLRTDKRDEAMEEVVAKTVAAFMNSAGGTLLLGVDDAGNLIGLGPDYTTLKQPDADRFELWLRGMWRTRMGTNAAALPQVDFAPTPDGTAEVCRVTAPPSPLPVYLKPAKGRDGAALWVRVGNSTRRLEVDDAVDYVMLRWPRINHVAWPIRLGNFLLRRDQSRRALPINPAAAVTAAAGSQDDHGAGQ
;
A
#
# COMPACT_ATOMS: atom_id res chain seq x y z
N MET A 1 26.59 -61.67 45.81
CA MET A 1 26.56 -60.22 46.11
C MET A 1 27.61 -59.58 45.24
N GLU A 2 27.25 -59.25 44.01
CA GLU A 2 28.09 -58.50 43.08
C GLU A 2 27.87 -57.01 43.37
N SER A 3 28.96 -56.30 43.64
CA SER A 3 28.99 -54.89 43.97
C SER A 3 28.46 -54.06 42.82
N ILE A 4 27.46 -53.22 43.09
CA ILE A 4 26.96 -52.21 42.15
C ILE A 4 28.07 -51.19 41.92
N GLU A 5 28.75 -51.28 40.77
CA GLU A 5 29.64 -50.23 40.30
C GLU A 5 28.82 -48.96 40.11
N THR A 6 29.13 -47.97 40.94
CA THR A 6 28.54 -46.64 40.86
C THR A 6 29.13 -45.97 39.63
N VAL A 7 28.37 -45.95 38.52
CA VAL A 7 28.73 -45.21 37.31
C VAL A 7 28.82 -43.73 37.70
N THR A 8 30.03 -43.29 37.98
CA THR A 8 30.36 -41.90 38.20
C THR A 8 30.28 -41.24 36.84
N ILE A 9 29.26 -40.40 36.63
CA ILE A 9 29.20 -39.54 35.44
C ILE A 9 30.31 -38.49 35.61
N THR A 10 31.53 -38.88 35.26
CA THR A 10 32.67 -37.98 35.20
C THR A 10 32.54 -37.13 33.95
N ASN A 11 32.38 -35.82 34.20
CA ASN A 11 32.66 -34.69 33.32
C ASN A 11 32.44 -34.87 31.80
N PRO A 12 31.51 -34.13 31.16
CA PRO A 12 31.36 -34.11 29.69
C PRO A 12 32.69 -34.08 28.92
N ALA A 13 32.80 -34.97 27.92
CA ALA A 13 34.04 -35.28 27.20
C ALA A 13 34.71 -34.11 26.48
N ASN A 14 34.01 -33.00 26.26
CA ASN A 14 34.59 -31.77 25.73
C ASN A 14 34.02 -30.55 26.46
N PRO A 15 34.80 -29.88 27.33
CA PRO A 15 34.34 -28.71 28.08
C PRO A 15 33.97 -27.53 27.16
N VAL A 16 34.58 -27.45 25.98
CA VAL A 16 34.31 -26.39 25.00
C VAL A 16 32.87 -26.48 24.48
N LEU A 17 32.37 -27.69 24.21
CA LEU A 17 31.00 -27.87 23.70
C LEU A 17 29.94 -27.43 24.71
N ILE A 18 30.17 -27.68 26.00
CA ILE A 18 29.25 -27.23 27.07
C ILE A 18 29.22 -25.71 27.10
N TRP A 19 30.38 -25.06 27.04
CA TRP A 19 30.48 -23.61 27.00
C TRP A 19 29.76 -23.02 25.81
N TRP A 20 29.85 -23.62 24.62
CA TRP A 20 29.08 -23.20 23.46
C TRP A 20 27.56 -23.34 23.64
N VAL A 21 27.10 -24.45 24.23
CA VAL A 21 25.67 -24.68 24.50
C VAL A 21 25.13 -23.69 25.53
N VAL A 22 25.90 -23.39 26.58
CA VAL A 22 25.51 -22.43 27.62
C VAL A 22 25.64 -20.97 27.14
N ALA A 23 26.58 -20.69 26.25
CA ALA A 23 26.80 -19.35 25.68
C ALA A 23 25.59 -18.84 24.88
N GLN A 24 24.92 -19.73 24.14
CA GLN A 24 23.77 -19.37 23.30
C GLN A 24 22.60 -18.73 24.08
N PRO A 25 22.04 -19.36 25.14
CA PRO A 25 20.99 -18.75 25.94
C PRO A 25 21.49 -17.54 26.75
N LEU A 26 22.75 -17.53 27.19
CA LEU A 26 23.33 -16.37 27.88
C LEU A 26 23.44 -15.15 26.96
N LEU A 27 23.87 -15.33 25.71
CA LEU A 27 23.92 -14.26 24.71
C LEU A 27 22.52 -13.76 24.36
N LEU A 28 21.54 -14.66 24.28
CA LEU A 28 20.14 -14.26 24.07
C LEU A 28 19.62 -13.43 25.25
N LEU A 29 19.86 -13.86 26.49
CA LEU A 29 19.51 -13.10 27.69
C LEU A 29 20.20 -11.73 27.72
N LEU A 30 21.51 -11.68 27.40
CA LEU A 30 22.26 -10.44 27.32
C LEU A 30 21.70 -9.51 26.25
N SER A 31 21.35 -10.05 25.08
CA SER A 31 20.72 -9.27 23.99
C SER A 31 19.39 -8.66 24.42
N TYR A 32 18.58 -9.41 25.17
CA TYR A 32 17.31 -8.93 25.72
C TYR A 32 17.54 -7.78 26.71
N LEU A 33 18.51 -7.93 27.62
CA LEU A 33 18.87 -6.90 28.60
C LEU A 33 19.40 -5.63 27.93
N VAL A 34 20.31 -5.76 26.97
CA VAL A 34 20.87 -4.64 26.18
C VAL A 34 19.76 -3.95 25.38
N GLY A 35 18.90 -4.72 24.72
CA GLY A 35 17.75 -4.19 23.99
C GLY A 35 16.80 -3.40 24.89
N ARG A 36 16.47 -3.95 26.07
CA ARG A 36 15.61 -3.31 27.07
C ARG A 36 16.24 -2.05 27.66
N ALA A 37 17.52 -2.09 28.01
CA ALA A 37 18.26 -0.94 28.56
C ALA A 37 18.39 0.18 27.52
N THR A 38 18.75 -0.14 26.29
CA THR A 38 18.86 0.83 25.20
C THR A 38 17.51 1.48 24.90
N ARG A 39 16.42 0.70 24.89
CA ARG A 39 15.05 1.24 24.76
C ARG A 39 14.64 2.12 25.93
N PHE A 40 15.03 1.76 27.15
CA PHE A 40 14.80 2.58 28.34
C PHE A 40 15.50 3.94 28.21
N LEU A 41 16.76 3.96 27.76
CA LEU A 41 17.53 5.17 27.50
C LEU A 41 16.96 6.00 26.35
N LEU A 42 16.38 5.36 25.34
CA LEU A 42 15.77 5.99 24.16
C LEU A 42 14.25 6.20 24.28
N ARG A 43 13.71 6.17 25.50
CA ARG A 43 12.27 6.32 25.75
C ARG A 43 11.71 7.55 25.00
N GLY A 44 10.69 7.31 24.18
CA GLY A 44 10.00 8.33 23.38
C GLY A 44 10.58 8.60 21.98
N ARG A 45 11.70 7.96 21.59
CA ARG A 45 12.34 8.20 20.26
C ARG A 45 12.35 6.99 19.32
N VAL A 46 11.98 5.80 19.77
CA VAL A 46 12.12 4.54 19.01
C VAL A 46 10.85 3.69 19.07
N ALA A 47 10.32 3.33 17.90
CA ALA A 47 9.09 2.54 17.73
C ALA A 47 9.34 1.05 17.38
N VAL A 48 10.47 0.49 17.81
CA VAL A 48 10.78 -0.93 17.58
C VAL A 48 10.01 -1.81 18.59
N SER A 49 9.68 -3.07 18.27
CA SER A 49 9.09 -4.00 19.26
C SER A 49 10.18 -4.62 20.16
N ASP A 50 9.82 -5.18 21.33
CA ASP A 50 10.79 -5.82 22.22
C ASP A 50 11.48 -7.03 21.55
N ALA A 51 10.74 -7.79 20.75
CA ALA A 51 11.27 -8.90 19.97
C ALA A 51 12.28 -8.42 18.90
N ALA A 52 11.93 -7.40 18.12
CA ALA A 52 12.81 -6.85 17.09
C ALA A 52 14.08 -6.24 17.70
N ALA A 53 13.96 -5.53 18.83
CA ALA A 53 15.12 -4.97 19.52
C ALA A 53 16.07 -6.05 20.06
N THR A 54 15.52 -7.16 20.56
CA THR A 54 16.32 -8.32 21.02
C THR A 54 17.10 -8.94 19.85
N LEU A 55 16.46 -9.15 18.70
CA LEU A 55 17.11 -9.70 17.51
C LEU A 55 18.20 -8.77 16.96
N ILE A 56 17.94 -7.46 16.88
CA ILE A 56 18.93 -6.47 16.44
C ILE A 56 20.12 -6.42 17.41
N ALA A 57 19.85 -6.44 18.72
CA ALA A 57 20.90 -6.48 19.74
C ALA A 57 21.72 -7.78 19.66
N LEU A 58 21.10 -8.93 19.37
CA LEU A 58 21.80 -10.20 19.21
C LEU A 58 22.78 -10.16 18.02
N ILE A 59 22.34 -9.62 16.87
CA ILE A 59 23.22 -9.42 15.70
C ILE A 59 24.39 -8.50 16.08
N GLY A 60 24.10 -7.41 16.79
CA GLY A 60 25.14 -6.49 17.24
C GLY A 60 26.11 -7.09 18.26
N LEU A 61 25.66 -7.99 19.15
CA LEU A 61 26.53 -8.72 20.07
C LEU A 61 27.51 -9.63 19.30
N TRP A 62 27.03 -10.35 18.29
CA TRP A 62 27.91 -11.20 17.46
C TRP A 62 28.94 -10.38 16.69
N LEU A 63 28.51 -9.28 16.06
CA LEU A 63 29.41 -8.37 15.36
C LEU A 63 30.46 -7.78 16.32
N GLY A 64 30.04 -7.42 17.53
CA GLY A 64 30.95 -6.84 18.51
C GLY A 64 31.90 -7.84 19.14
N LEU A 65 31.51 -9.11 19.33
CA LEU A 65 32.43 -10.18 19.73
C LEU A 65 33.46 -10.46 18.62
N LEU A 66 33.03 -10.47 17.36
CA LEU A 66 33.93 -10.62 16.20
C LEU A 66 34.94 -9.48 16.14
N LEU A 67 34.48 -8.23 16.33
CA LEU A 67 35.33 -7.06 16.38
C LEU A 67 36.31 -7.10 17.57
N ALA A 68 35.83 -7.52 18.75
CA ALA A 68 36.65 -7.64 19.95
C ALA A 68 37.78 -8.67 19.78
N GLY A 69 37.52 -9.78 19.08
CA GLY A 69 38.55 -10.78 18.75
C GLY A 69 39.66 -10.28 17.82
N TRP A 70 39.46 -9.18 17.10
CA TRP A 70 40.52 -8.48 16.35
C TRP A 70 41.26 -7.44 17.19
N LEU A 71 40.64 -6.93 18.26
CA LEU A 71 41.16 -5.83 19.09
C LEU A 71 41.91 -6.31 20.33
N PHE A 72 41.56 -7.49 20.84
CA PHE A 72 42.11 -8.04 22.08
C PHE A 72 42.64 -9.45 21.84
N ASP A 73 43.84 -9.72 22.34
CA ASP A 73 44.44 -11.05 22.38
C ASP A 73 43.99 -11.77 23.66
N GLU A 74 42.69 -12.08 23.74
CA GLU A 74 42.08 -12.78 24.88
C GLU A 74 41.52 -14.13 24.40
N GLY A 75 41.87 -15.21 25.10
CA GLY A 75 41.40 -16.56 24.78
C GLY A 75 39.98 -16.88 25.28
N ASP A 76 39.35 -15.97 26.02
CA ASP A 76 38.02 -16.15 26.60
C ASP A 76 37.01 -15.13 26.04
N LEU A 77 35.96 -15.66 25.39
CA LEU A 77 34.86 -14.90 24.82
C LEU A 77 34.05 -14.12 25.88
N PHE A 78 34.12 -14.53 27.15
CA PHE A 78 33.39 -13.92 28.27
C PHE A 78 34.22 -12.95 29.11
N SER A 79 35.44 -12.62 28.67
CA SER A 79 36.24 -11.56 29.30
C SER A 79 35.46 -10.25 29.33
N VAL A 80 35.66 -9.46 30.40
CA VAL A 80 34.92 -8.19 30.61
C VAL A 80 35.08 -7.25 29.42
N LYS A 81 36.28 -7.21 28.81
CA LYS A 81 36.57 -6.36 27.63
C LYS A 81 35.74 -6.79 26.40
N MET A 82 35.60 -8.10 26.19
CA MET A 82 34.80 -8.69 25.10
C MET A 82 33.32 -8.37 25.26
N LEU A 83 32.80 -8.52 26.48
CA LEU A 83 31.40 -8.25 26.80
C LEU A 83 31.06 -6.75 26.70
N VAL A 84 31.94 -5.87 27.18
CA VAL A 84 31.73 -4.42 27.09
C VAL A 84 31.73 -3.96 25.62
N THR A 85 32.68 -4.45 24.83
CA THR A 85 32.77 -4.12 23.40
C THR A 85 31.55 -4.62 22.63
N SER A 86 31.15 -5.87 22.87
CA SER A 86 29.97 -6.45 22.21
C SER A 86 28.66 -5.74 22.59
N CYS A 87 28.45 -5.44 23.88
CA CYS A 87 27.29 -4.66 24.32
C CYS A 87 27.28 -3.25 23.73
N GLY A 88 28.45 -2.61 23.62
CA GLY A 88 28.60 -1.30 22.99
C GLY A 88 28.20 -1.32 21.51
N VAL A 89 28.71 -2.29 20.74
CA VAL A 89 28.33 -2.47 19.32
C VAL A 89 26.84 -2.79 19.19
N ALA A 90 26.29 -3.64 20.05
CA ALA A 90 24.86 -3.95 20.07
C ALA A 90 23.99 -2.71 20.29
N ALA A 91 24.35 -1.85 21.25
CA ALA A 91 23.65 -0.60 21.48
C ALA A 91 23.74 0.35 20.27
N VAL A 92 24.92 0.48 19.64
CA VAL A 92 25.11 1.31 18.44
C VAL A 92 24.29 0.80 17.26
N VAL A 93 24.32 -0.50 16.98
CA VAL A 93 23.52 -1.11 15.88
C VAL A 93 22.03 -0.91 16.12
N LEU A 94 21.56 -1.06 17.36
CA LEU A 94 20.17 -0.83 17.72
C LEU A 94 19.78 0.65 17.55
N VAL A 95 20.60 1.60 18.01
CA VAL A 95 20.38 3.03 17.82
C VAL A 95 20.35 3.40 16.34
N ALA A 96 21.32 2.93 15.56
CA ALA A 96 21.43 3.23 14.12
C ALA A 96 20.24 2.66 13.34
N THR A 97 19.90 1.40 13.56
CA THR A 97 18.74 0.75 12.93
C THR A 97 17.44 1.47 13.32
N SER A 98 17.31 1.85 14.59
CA SER A 98 16.16 2.61 15.08
C SER A 98 16.07 3.99 14.45
N ALA A 99 17.19 4.68 14.24
CA ALA A 99 17.24 5.99 13.58
C ALA A 99 16.88 5.87 12.09
N VAL A 100 17.37 4.83 11.41
CA VAL A 100 16.99 4.54 10.02
C VAL A 100 15.49 4.23 9.93
N LEU A 101 14.98 3.35 10.79
CA LEU A 101 13.55 3.06 10.86
C LEU A 101 12.73 4.31 11.18
N ALA A 102 13.16 5.14 12.14
CA ALA A 102 12.48 6.39 12.47
C ALA A 102 12.47 7.38 11.30
N ARG A 103 13.51 7.42 10.46
CA ARG A 103 13.55 8.24 9.24
C ARG A 103 12.65 7.69 8.13
N LEU A 104 12.62 6.36 7.97
CA LEU A 104 11.78 5.70 6.97
C LEU A 104 10.30 5.68 7.36
N GLN A 105 10.00 5.54 8.65
CA GLN A 105 8.66 5.50 9.23
C GLN A 105 8.18 6.87 9.71
N HIS A 106 9.01 7.92 9.62
CA HIS A 106 8.59 9.27 9.96
C HIS A 106 7.35 9.56 9.13
N HIS A 107 6.20 9.57 9.79
CA HIS A 107 4.96 9.99 9.18
C HIS A 107 5.27 11.38 8.63
N ARG A 108 5.18 11.55 7.30
CA ARG A 108 5.23 12.89 6.73
C ARG A 108 4.13 13.65 7.45
N THR A 109 4.52 14.52 8.38
CA THR A 109 3.62 15.52 8.93
C THR A 109 3.17 16.30 7.70
N LEU A 110 1.93 16.08 7.29
CA LEU A 110 1.37 16.76 6.14
C LEU A 110 1.52 18.26 6.39
N GLN A 111 1.92 19.02 5.37
CA GLN A 111 2.02 20.46 5.50
C GLN A 111 0.67 21.05 5.96
N PRO A 112 0.64 22.17 6.70
CA PRO A 112 -0.59 22.84 7.04
C PRO A 112 -1.49 23.06 5.82
N ILE A 113 -2.80 22.86 5.94
CA ILE A 113 -3.73 22.97 4.81
C ILE A 113 -3.63 24.35 4.14
N ALA A 114 -3.44 25.41 4.94
CA ALA A 114 -3.25 26.77 4.43
C ALA A 114 -2.02 26.89 3.51
N GLU A 115 -0.89 26.26 3.85
CA GLU A 115 0.30 26.26 3.00
C GLU A 115 0.07 25.47 1.70
N VAL A 116 -0.64 24.35 1.78
CA VAL A 116 -0.98 23.53 0.61
C VAL A 116 -1.90 24.31 -0.34
N ALA A 117 -2.89 25.03 0.19
CA ALA A 117 -3.81 25.85 -0.62
C ALA A 117 -3.07 26.94 -1.42
N GLN A 118 -2.01 27.54 -0.84
CA GLN A 118 -1.19 28.57 -1.50
C GLN A 118 -0.33 28.03 -2.65
N MET A 119 -0.15 26.70 -2.77
CA MET A 119 0.58 26.11 -3.90
C MET A 119 -0.21 26.18 -5.21
N GLY A 120 -1.52 26.41 -5.14
CA GLY A 120 -2.42 26.41 -6.30
C GLY A 120 -2.78 25.01 -6.80
N GLU A 121 -3.78 24.93 -7.67
CA GLU A 121 -4.19 23.66 -8.27
C GLU A 121 -3.09 23.06 -9.17
N SER A 122 -3.03 21.73 -9.19
CA SER A 122 -2.10 20.97 -10.02
C SER A 122 -2.72 19.62 -10.43
N ASP A 123 -2.00 18.83 -11.21
CA ASP A 123 -2.40 17.47 -11.56
C ASP A 123 -2.66 16.58 -10.32
N ARG A 124 -2.09 16.93 -9.15
CA ARG A 124 -2.19 16.21 -7.87
C ARG A 124 -2.83 17.03 -6.75
N LEU A 125 -3.26 18.26 -6.98
CA LEU A 125 -3.92 19.11 -5.99
C LEU A 125 -5.15 19.78 -6.62
N GLU A 126 -6.33 19.49 -6.08
CA GLU A 126 -7.60 20.04 -6.59
C GLU A 126 -8.33 20.78 -5.47
N PHE A 127 -8.94 21.91 -5.78
CA PHE A 127 -9.75 22.67 -4.84
C PHE A 127 -11.24 22.53 -5.18
N LYS A 128 -12.06 22.44 -4.13
CA LYS A 128 -13.50 22.57 -4.24
C LYS A 128 -14.01 23.40 -3.07
N SER A 129 -14.83 24.39 -3.40
CA SER A 129 -15.43 25.28 -2.44
C SER A 129 -16.44 24.58 -1.51
N SER A 130 -17.01 23.46 -1.96
CA SER A 130 -17.95 22.64 -1.20
C SER A 130 -17.96 21.20 -1.71
N ALA A 131 -18.46 20.27 -0.89
CA ALA A 131 -18.59 18.86 -1.27
C ALA A 131 -20.03 18.46 -1.63
N ARG A 132 -21.03 19.15 -1.09
CA ARG A 132 -22.45 18.80 -1.18
C ARG A 132 -23.35 20.01 -1.46
N TRP A 133 -22.87 21.21 -1.16
CA TRP A 133 -23.64 22.44 -1.30
C TRP A 133 -23.27 23.15 -2.59
N ASN A 134 -24.27 23.47 -3.39
CA ASN A 134 -24.05 24.29 -4.57
C ASN A 134 -24.21 25.76 -4.18
N LEU A 135 -23.09 26.47 -4.04
CA LEU A 135 -23.04 27.88 -3.65
C LEU A 135 -23.82 28.83 -4.59
N ARG A 136 -24.07 28.43 -5.84
CA ARG A 136 -24.86 29.23 -6.80
C ARG A 136 -26.35 29.09 -6.59
N THR A 137 -26.80 27.87 -6.28
CA THR A 137 -28.22 27.54 -6.18
C THR A 137 -28.72 27.48 -4.74
N ASP A 138 -27.81 27.63 -3.79
CA ASP A 138 -28.01 27.62 -2.34
C ASP A 138 -28.82 26.42 -1.83
N LYS A 139 -28.43 25.23 -2.28
CA LYS A 139 -29.06 23.97 -1.91
C LYS A 139 -28.10 22.80 -2.05
N ARG A 140 -28.44 21.70 -1.37
CA ARG A 140 -27.75 20.42 -1.54
C ARG A 140 -27.85 19.95 -3.00
N ASP A 141 -26.72 19.59 -3.56
CA ASP A 141 -26.59 19.13 -4.94
C ASP A 141 -25.76 17.85 -5.02
N GLU A 142 -26.39 16.78 -5.51
CA GLU A 142 -25.76 15.47 -5.68
C GLU A 142 -24.67 15.50 -6.77
N ALA A 143 -24.72 16.46 -7.69
CA ALA A 143 -23.66 16.67 -8.67
C ALA A 143 -22.34 17.09 -8.00
N MET A 144 -22.40 17.88 -6.90
CA MET A 144 -21.22 18.25 -6.13
C MET A 144 -20.59 17.01 -5.47
N GLU A 145 -21.43 16.16 -4.88
CA GLU A 145 -20.99 14.89 -4.28
C GLU A 145 -20.33 13.98 -5.33
N GLU A 146 -20.90 13.94 -6.53
CA GLU A 146 -20.36 13.18 -7.65
C GLU A 146 -19.01 13.71 -8.15
N VAL A 147 -18.83 15.03 -8.23
CA VAL A 147 -17.54 15.64 -8.59
C VAL A 147 -16.46 15.25 -7.58
N VAL A 148 -16.74 15.35 -6.27
CA VAL A 148 -15.81 14.92 -5.22
C VAL A 148 -15.44 13.45 -5.37
N ALA A 149 -16.44 12.58 -5.57
CA ALA A 149 -16.21 11.15 -5.72
C ALA A 149 -15.38 10.81 -6.98
N LYS A 150 -15.61 11.50 -8.10
CA LYS A 150 -14.81 11.37 -9.34
C LYS A 150 -13.38 11.79 -9.13
N THR A 151 -13.15 12.93 -8.48
CA THR A 151 -11.80 13.44 -8.22
C THR A 151 -11.00 12.48 -7.34
N VAL A 152 -11.58 11.97 -6.26
CA VAL A 152 -10.90 10.99 -5.39
C VAL A 152 -10.59 9.70 -6.15
N ALA A 153 -11.55 9.15 -6.89
CA ALA A 153 -11.33 7.95 -7.70
C ALA A 153 -10.23 8.19 -8.77
N ALA A 154 -10.23 9.35 -9.41
CA ALA A 154 -9.23 9.73 -10.40
C ALA A 154 -7.83 9.82 -9.79
N PHE A 155 -7.68 10.42 -8.61
CA PHE A 155 -6.39 10.44 -7.89
C PHE A 155 -5.91 9.03 -7.57
N MET A 156 -6.78 8.19 -7.03
CA MET A 156 -6.46 6.80 -6.69
C MET A 156 -6.03 5.97 -7.91
N ASN A 157 -6.69 6.20 -9.05
CA ASN A 157 -6.33 5.59 -10.33
C ASN A 157 -5.18 6.31 -11.04
N SER A 158 -4.58 7.35 -10.46
CA SER A 158 -3.46 8.13 -11.02
C SER A 158 -2.26 8.14 -10.05
N ALA A 159 -1.41 9.15 -10.04
CA ALA A 159 -0.27 9.19 -9.11
C ALA A 159 -0.66 9.45 -7.64
N GLY A 160 -1.93 9.34 -7.27
CA GLY A 160 -2.47 9.90 -6.03
C GLY A 160 -2.54 11.42 -6.07
N GLY A 161 -3.14 12.02 -5.05
CA GLY A 161 -3.31 13.46 -4.96
C GLY A 161 -4.04 13.88 -3.70
N THR A 162 -4.28 15.18 -3.61
CA THR A 162 -4.91 15.85 -2.49
C THR A 162 -6.07 16.68 -3.00
N LEU A 163 -7.24 16.52 -2.37
CA LEU A 163 -8.42 17.34 -2.61
C LEU A 163 -8.65 18.21 -1.37
N LEU A 164 -8.73 19.52 -1.54
CA LEU A 164 -9.14 20.44 -0.49
C LEU A 164 -10.62 20.82 -0.69
N LEU A 165 -11.40 20.68 0.38
CA LEU A 165 -12.82 21.01 0.44
C LEU A 165 -13.02 22.20 1.37
N GLY A 166 -13.85 23.16 0.95
CA GLY A 166 -13.98 24.44 1.64
C GLY A 166 -12.89 25.44 1.24
N VAL A 167 -12.32 25.27 0.04
CA VAL A 167 -11.29 26.16 -0.53
C VAL A 167 -11.76 26.66 -1.88
N ASP A 168 -11.70 27.97 -2.11
CA ASP A 168 -12.07 28.55 -3.41
C ASP A 168 -10.96 28.39 -4.47
N ASP A 169 -11.27 28.78 -5.71
CA ASP A 169 -10.34 28.66 -6.84
C ASP A 169 -9.07 29.54 -6.69
N ALA A 170 -9.10 30.52 -5.78
CA ALA A 170 -7.97 31.38 -5.46
C ALA A 170 -7.11 30.84 -4.29
N GLY A 171 -7.49 29.70 -3.70
CA GLY A 171 -6.80 29.10 -2.56
C GLY A 171 -7.20 29.71 -1.21
N ASN A 172 -8.28 30.48 -1.13
CA ASN A 172 -8.79 31.00 0.14
C ASN A 172 -9.60 29.92 0.86
N LEU A 173 -9.37 29.78 2.17
CA LEU A 173 -10.06 28.82 3.02
C LEU A 173 -11.39 29.43 3.46
N ILE A 174 -12.47 29.11 2.74
CA ILE A 174 -13.82 29.63 2.99
C ILE A 174 -14.63 28.77 3.97
N GLY A 175 -14.21 27.52 4.19
CA GLY A 175 -14.82 26.60 5.14
C GLY A 175 -16.01 25.79 4.61
N LEU A 176 -16.46 24.82 5.43
CA LEU A 176 -17.51 23.84 5.10
C LEU A 176 -18.85 24.10 5.81
N GLY A 177 -19.07 25.32 6.30
CA GLY A 177 -20.30 25.68 7.02
C GLY A 177 -21.59 25.23 6.31
N PRO A 178 -21.80 25.58 5.02
CA PRO A 178 -22.98 25.15 4.28
C PRO A 178 -23.11 23.63 4.17
N ASP A 179 -21.99 22.90 3.95
CA ASP A 179 -21.98 21.45 3.91
C ASP A 179 -22.43 20.82 5.23
N TYR A 180 -21.98 21.36 6.36
CA TYR A 180 -22.33 20.88 7.69
C TYR A 180 -23.82 21.00 7.98
N THR A 181 -24.51 22.02 7.43
CA THR A 181 -25.97 22.17 7.59
C THR A 181 -26.77 21.03 6.96
N THR A 182 -26.18 20.29 6.02
CA THR A 182 -26.83 19.13 5.37
C THR A 182 -26.80 17.86 6.22
N LEU A 183 -26.09 17.90 7.35
CA LEU A 183 -25.90 16.79 8.28
C LEU A 183 -26.86 16.91 9.46
N LYS A 184 -27.14 15.77 10.11
CA LYS A 184 -27.97 15.76 11.33
C LYS A 184 -27.31 16.54 12.48
N GLN A 185 -25.99 16.52 12.53
CA GLN A 185 -25.15 17.25 13.46
C GLN A 185 -24.06 17.94 12.63
N PRO A 186 -23.91 19.27 12.74
CA PRO A 186 -22.99 20.04 11.92
C PRO A 186 -21.57 19.99 12.50
N ASP A 187 -20.92 18.82 12.43
CA ASP A 187 -19.57 18.58 12.92
C ASP A 187 -18.66 17.90 11.87
N ALA A 188 -17.35 18.03 12.05
CA ALA A 188 -16.33 17.44 11.18
C ALA A 188 -16.40 15.91 11.17
N ASP A 189 -16.63 15.29 12.33
CA ASP A 189 -16.72 13.84 12.48
C ASP A 189 -17.85 13.24 11.62
N ARG A 190 -19.03 13.85 11.64
CA ARG A 190 -20.17 13.38 10.84
C ARG A 190 -19.96 13.66 9.36
N PHE A 191 -19.26 14.74 9.02
CA PHE A 191 -18.87 15.02 7.64
C PHE A 191 -17.91 13.94 7.11
N GLU A 192 -16.90 13.55 7.89
CA GLU A 192 -15.99 12.45 7.53
C GLU A 192 -16.74 11.12 7.39
N LEU A 193 -17.63 10.78 8.33
CA LEU A 193 -18.46 9.58 8.23
C LEU A 193 -19.31 9.58 6.95
N TRP A 194 -19.84 10.74 6.56
CA TRP A 194 -20.57 10.89 5.31
C TRP A 194 -19.65 10.65 4.09
N LEU A 195 -18.47 11.29 4.02
CA LEU A 195 -17.50 11.07 2.94
C LEU A 195 -17.15 9.60 2.78
N ARG A 196 -16.81 8.92 3.89
CA ARG A 196 -16.48 7.49 3.90
C ARG A 196 -17.67 6.64 3.46
N GLY A 197 -18.88 6.98 3.90
CA GLY A 197 -20.11 6.31 3.49
C GLY A 197 -20.39 6.44 2.00
N MET A 198 -20.23 7.65 1.45
CA MET A 198 -20.33 7.94 0.02
C MET A 198 -19.31 7.11 -0.76
N TRP A 199 -18.03 7.15 -0.40
CA TRP A 199 -17.00 6.36 -1.08
C TRP A 199 -17.28 4.86 -1.00
N ARG A 200 -17.63 4.33 0.18
CA ARG A 200 -17.95 2.89 0.33
C ARG A 200 -19.05 2.45 -0.64
N THR A 201 -20.07 3.30 -0.82
CA THR A 201 -21.21 3.01 -1.71
C THR A 201 -20.81 3.12 -3.19
N ARG A 202 -19.96 4.10 -3.53
CA ARG A 202 -19.65 4.48 -4.91
C ARG A 202 -18.45 3.72 -5.50
N MET A 203 -17.41 3.43 -4.72
CA MET A 203 -16.16 2.77 -5.14
C MET A 203 -15.86 1.46 -4.40
N GLY A 204 -16.69 1.07 -3.44
CA GLY A 204 -16.53 -0.15 -2.65
C GLY A 204 -15.66 0.02 -1.40
N THR A 205 -15.79 -0.93 -0.46
CA THR A 205 -15.19 -0.84 0.88
C THR A 205 -13.66 -0.77 0.87
N ASN A 206 -13.00 -1.60 0.05
CA ASN A 206 -11.53 -1.65 0.03
C ASN A 206 -10.92 -0.36 -0.50
N ALA A 207 -11.50 0.22 -1.55
CA ALA A 207 -11.06 1.51 -2.08
C ALA A 207 -11.35 2.64 -1.09
N ALA A 208 -12.54 2.66 -0.47
CA ALA A 208 -12.94 3.69 0.48
C ALA A 208 -12.08 3.75 1.77
N ALA A 209 -11.32 2.70 2.07
CA ALA A 209 -10.42 2.67 3.22
C ALA A 209 -9.07 3.38 2.97
N LEU A 210 -8.73 3.66 1.71
CA LEU A 210 -7.43 4.22 1.34
C LEU A 210 -7.32 5.74 1.55
N PRO A 211 -8.33 6.57 1.22
CA PRO A 211 -8.24 8.01 1.45
C PRO A 211 -8.12 8.35 2.94
N GLN A 212 -7.18 9.24 3.24
CA GLN A 212 -7.01 9.86 4.56
C GLN A 212 -7.72 11.21 4.58
N VAL A 213 -8.35 11.52 5.70
CA VAL A 213 -9.12 12.74 5.90
C VAL A 213 -8.56 13.48 7.11
N ASP A 214 -8.35 14.77 6.96
CA ASP A 214 -7.91 15.65 8.05
C ASP A 214 -8.54 17.02 7.90
N PHE A 215 -8.75 17.71 9.03
CA PHE A 215 -9.41 19.00 9.09
C PHE A 215 -8.47 20.06 9.67
N ALA A 216 -8.66 21.30 9.23
CA ALA A 216 -8.00 22.45 9.84
C ALA A 216 -8.96 23.64 9.93
N PRO A 217 -8.82 24.49 10.96
CA PRO A 217 -9.56 25.73 11.02
C PRO A 217 -9.10 26.68 9.92
N THR A 218 -10.02 27.52 9.47
CA THR A 218 -9.74 28.74 8.69
C THR A 218 -8.84 29.70 9.51
N PRO A 219 -8.11 30.62 8.87
CA PRO A 219 -7.23 31.56 9.58
C PRO A 219 -7.94 32.37 10.67
N ASP A 220 -9.22 32.70 10.46
CA ASP A 220 -10.04 33.45 11.41
C ASP A 220 -10.67 32.56 12.50
N GLY A 221 -10.51 31.24 12.42
CA GLY A 221 -11.03 30.26 13.38
C GLY A 221 -12.55 30.08 13.36
N THR A 222 -13.25 30.65 12.39
CA THR A 222 -14.72 30.70 12.34
C THR A 222 -15.34 29.47 11.66
N ALA A 223 -14.58 28.82 10.78
CA ALA A 223 -14.99 27.63 10.05
C ALA A 223 -13.84 26.64 9.89
N GLU A 224 -14.14 25.42 9.43
CA GLU A 224 -13.16 24.37 9.16
C GLU A 224 -13.15 23.99 7.68
N VAL A 225 -11.98 23.61 7.18
CA VAL A 225 -11.76 23.03 5.86
C VAL A 225 -11.34 21.57 5.99
N CYS A 226 -11.60 20.78 4.96
CA CYS A 226 -11.26 19.36 4.94
C CYS A 226 -10.23 19.09 3.85
N ARG A 227 -9.19 18.34 4.18
CA ARG A 227 -8.27 17.76 3.22
C ARG A 227 -8.54 16.28 3.09
N VAL A 228 -8.60 15.81 1.85
CA VAL A 228 -8.65 14.39 1.49
C VAL A 228 -7.37 14.03 0.75
N THR A 229 -6.54 13.20 1.35
CA THR A 229 -5.31 12.68 0.73
C THR A 229 -5.58 11.28 0.19
N ALA A 230 -5.60 11.14 -1.14
CA ALA A 230 -5.88 9.90 -1.84
C ALA A 230 -4.56 9.29 -2.39
N PRO A 231 -4.04 8.20 -1.78
CA PRO A 231 -2.85 7.55 -2.30
C PRO A 231 -3.15 6.79 -3.61
N PRO A 232 -2.13 6.47 -4.44
CA PRO A 232 -2.29 5.56 -5.56
C PRO A 232 -2.85 4.21 -5.07
N SER A 233 -3.94 3.76 -5.69
CA SER A 233 -4.56 2.48 -5.34
C SER A 233 -3.76 1.30 -5.90
N PRO A 234 -3.61 0.19 -5.13
CA PRO A 234 -2.97 -1.03 -5.61
C PRO A 234 -3.81 -1.80 -6.65
N LEU A 235 -5.09 -1.44 -6.81
CA LEU A 235 -6.04 -2.04 -7.76
C LEU A 235 -6.87 -0.94 -8.46
N PRO A 236 -7.43 -1.18 -9.66
CA PRO A 236 -8.30 -0.23 -10.32
C PRO A 236 -9.57 0.06 -9.52
N VAL A 237 -9.90 1.35 -9.42
CA VAL A 237 -11.04 1.86 -8.67
C VAL A 237 -12.13 2.31 -9.64
N TYR A 238 -13.17 1.51 -9.78
CA TYR A 238 -14.34 1.86 -10.59
C TYR A 238 -15.36 2.61 -9.75
N LEU A 239 -15.83 3.75 -10.25
CA LEU A 239 -16.83 4.57 -9.60
C LEU A 239 -18.21 4.31 -10.21
N LYS A 240 -19.15 3.83 -9.40
CA LYS A 240 -20.57 3.74 -9.77
C LYS A 240 -21.17 5.14 -9.89
N PRO A 241 -22.12 5.41 -10.80
CA PRO A 241 -22.85 6.68 -10.84
C PRO A 241 -23.80 6.83 -9.64
N ALA A 242 -24.25 8.07 -9.35
CA ALA A 242 -25.20 8.33 -8.26
C ALA A 242 -26.58 7.79 -8.62
N LYS A 243 -26.97 8.08 -9.86
CA LYS A 243 -28.25 7.77 -10.47
C LYS A 243 -28.01 7.35 -11.91
N GLY A 244 -28.89 6.51 -12.43
CA GLY A 244 -28.81 5.97 -13.78
C GLY A 244 -28.42 4.50 -13.81
N ARG A 245 -28.55 3.91 -15.00
CA ARG A 245 -28.19 2.51 -15.28
C ARG A 245 -26.77 2.36 -15.84
N ASP A 246 -26.03 3.45 -15.92
CA ASP A 246 -24.64 3.42 -16.38
C ASP A 246 -23.80 2.53 -15.47
N GLY A 247 -22.94 1.73 -16.09
CA GLY A 247 -22.00 0.88 -15.38
C GLY A 247 -20.99 1.69 -14.57
N ALA A 248 -20.26 1.00 -13.69
CA ALA A 248 -19.15 1.62 -12.98
C ALA A 248 -18.07 2.06 -13.99
N ALA A 249 -17.59 3.29 -13.87
CA ALA A 249 -16.65 3.90 -14.80
C ALA A 249 -15.26 4.09 -14.16
N LEU A 250 -14.22 3.98 -14.97
CA LEU A 250 -12.84 4.26 -14.56
C LEU A 250 -12.54 5.74 -14.84
N TRP A 251 -12.19 6.48 -13.78
CA TRP A 251 -11.81 7.89 -13.88
C TRP A 251 -10.31 8.01 -13.62
N VAL A 252 -9.61 8.86 -14.37
CA VAL A 252 -8.16 9.11 -14.25
C VAL A 252 -7.87 10.60 -14.37
N ARG A 253 -6.73 11.03 -13.83
CA ARG A 253 -6.20 12.39 -14.02
C ARG A 253 -5.41 12.45 -15.33
N VAL A 254 -5.75 13.42 -16.16
CA VAL A 254 -5.01 13.78 -17.37
C VAL A 254 -4.69 15.26 -17.28
N GLY A 255 -3.45 15.58 -16.86
CA GLY A 255 -3.07 16.93 -16.46
C GLY A 255 -3.94 17.42 -15.29
N ASN A 256 -4.47 18.65 -15.38
CA ASN A 256 -5.39 19.20 -14.38
C ASN A 256 -6.87 18.79 -14.60
N SER A 257 -7.14 17.73 -15.38
CA SER A 257 -8.51 17.32 -15.71
C SER A 257 -8.81 15.90 -15.27
N THR A 258 -10.03 15.69 -14.76
CA THR A 258 -10.56 14.37 -14.44
C THR A 258 -11.33 13.83 -15.65
N ARG A 259 -10.85 12.75 -16.25
CA ARG A 259 -11.45 12.14 -17.45
C ARG A 259 -11.97 10.73 -17.16
N ARG A 260 -13.11 10.41 -17.76
CA ARG A 260 -13.62 9.04 -17.84
C ARG A 260 -12.88 8.36 -18.99
N LEU A 261 -12.36 7.16 -18.73
CA LEU A 261 -11.87 6.29 -19.80
C LEU A 261 -13.03 5.49 -20.37
N GLU A 262 -13.05 5.38 -21.69
CA GLU A 262 -13.89 4.41 -22.39
C GLU A 262 -13.37 2.99 -22.15
N VAL A 263 -14.17 1.99 -22.50
CA VAL A 263 -13.90 0.60 -22.09
C VAL A 263 -12.57 0.08 -22.63
N ASP A 264 -12.26 0.39 -23.88
CA ASP A 264 -10.99 0.04 -24.55
C ASP A 264 -9.80 0.72 -23.88
N ASP A 265 -9.84 2.05 -23.73
CA ASP A 265 -8.79 2.82 -23.03
C ASP A 265 -8.59 2.34 -21.60
N ALA A 266 -9.68 1.99 -20.90
CA ALA A 266 -9.63 1.50 -19.53
C ALA A 266 -8.92 0.15 -19.43
N VAL A 267 -9.14 -0.76 -20.37
CA VAL A 267 -8.46 -2.07 -20.39
C VAL A 267 -6.96 -1.88 -20.57
N ASP A 268 -6.54 -1.10 -21.55
CA ASP A 268 -5.12 -0.83 -21.83
C ASP A 268 -4.45 -0.12 -20.65
N TYR A 269 -5.12 0.89 -20.10
CA TYR A 269 -4.64 1.62 -18.93
C TYR A 269 -4.44 0.69 -17.72
N VAL A 270 -5.40 -0.20 -17.46
CA VAL A 270 -5.34 -1.14 -16.34
C VAL A 270 -4.19 -2.13 -16.53
N MET A 271 -4.00 -2.65 -17.74
CA MET A 271 -2.91 -3.58 -18.03
C MET A 271 -1.52 -2.96 -17.85
N LEU A 272 -1.35 -1.70 -18.27
CA LEU A 272 -0.07 -1.00 -18.14
C LEU A 272 0.23 -0.63 -16.68
N ARG A 273 -0.77 -0.14 -15.95
CA ARG A 273 -0.61 0.40 -14.60
C ARG A 273 -0.53 -0.68 -13.52
N TRP A 274 -1.28 -1.77 -13.67
CA TRP A 274 -1.30 -2.86 -12.70
C TRP A 274 -0.94 -4.22 -13.36
N PRO A 275 0.33 -4.43 -13.75
CA PRO A 275 0.76 -5.66 -14.43
C PRO A 275 0.45 -6.95 -13.66
N ARG A 276 0.43 -6.85 -12.32
CA ARG A 276 0.17 -7.98 -11.42
C ARG A 276 -1.23 -8.58 -11.56
N ILE A 277 -2.20 -7.82 -12.03
CA ILE A 277 -3.58 -8.29 -12.23
C ILE A 277 -3.66 -9.27 -13.42
N ASN A 278 -2.73 -9.17 -14.38
CA ASN A 278 -2.77 -9.92 -15.64
C ASN A 278 -1.82 -11.14 -15.68
N HIS A 279 -1.16 -11.50 -14.56
CA HIS A 279 -0.32 -12.69 -14.54
C HIS A 279 -1.18 -13.95 -14.39
N VAL A 280 -1.53 -14.55 -15.52
CA VAL A 280 -1.96 -15.95 -15.57
C VAL A 280 -0.82 -16.80 -15.01
N ALA A 281 -1.06 -17.42 -13.86
CA ALA A 281 -0.08 -18.25 -13.18
C ALA A 281 0.50 -19.30 -14.14
N TRP A 282 1.79 -19.60 -14.00
CA TRP A 282 2.51 -20.54 -14.86
C TRP A 282 1.79 -21.90 -15.06
N PRO A 283 1.09 -22.49 -14.07
CA PRO A 283 0.38 -23.76 -14.26
C PRO A 283 -0.78 -23.66 -15.24
N ILE A 284 -1.47 -22.51 -15.29
CA ILE A 284 -2.58 -22.28 -16.23
C ILE A 284 -2.02 -22.08 -17.64
N ARG A 285 -0.88 -21.42 -17.79
CA ARG A 285 -0.19 -21.30 -19.09
C ARG A 285 0.24 -22.66 -19.62
N LEU A 286 0.82 -23.50 -18.76
CA LEU A 286 1.21 -24.87 -19.11
C LEU A 286 -0.01 -25.73 -19.47
N GLY A 287 -1.08 -25.67 -18.67
CA GLY A 287 -2.33 -26.38 -18.95
C GLY A 287 -2.92 -26.02 -20.30
N ASN A 288 -3.04 -24.73 -20.61
CA ASN A 288 -3.53 -24.26 -21.92
C ASN A 288 -2.61 -24.68 -23.07
N PHE A 289 -1.28 -24.66 -22.87
CA PHE A 289 -0.33 -25.13 -23.88
C PHE A 289 -0.46 -26.64 -24.14
N LEU A 290 -0.64 -27.45 -23.10
CA LEU A 290 -0.80 -28.90 -23.22
C LEU A 290 -2.16 -29.29 -23.80
N LEU A 291 -3.25 -28.63 -23.39
CA LEU A 291 -4.61 -28.89 -23.89
C LEU A 291 -4.79 -28.47 -25.36
N ARG A 292 -4.09 -27.44 -25.83
CA ARG A 292 -4.10 -27.06 -27.26
C ARG A 292 -3.36 -28.05 -28.16
N ARG A 293 -2.51 -28.93 -27.61
CA ARG A 293 -1.80 -29.93 -28.40
C ARG A 293 -2.70 -31.07 -28.89
N ASP A 294 -3.87 -31.25 -28.27
CA ASP A 294 -4.77 -32.38 -28.57
C ASP A 294 -5.90 -32.03 -29.55
N GLN A 295 -6.20 -30.74 -29.76
CA GLN A 295 -7.27 -30.33 -30.69
C GLN A 295 -6.88 -30.40 -32.17
N SER A 296 -5.58 -30.37 -32.50
CA SER A 296 -5.12 -30.47 -33.90
C SER A 296 -5.30 -31.87 -34.53
N ARG A 297 -5.68 -32.90 -33.74
CA ARG A 297 -5.84 -34.28 -34.24
C ARG A 297 -7.28 -34.70 -34.55
N ARG A 298 -8.28 -33.81 -34.35
CA ARG A 298 -9.70 -34.09 -34.65
C ARG A 298 -10.28 -33.19 -35.74
N ALA A 299 -9.50 -32.86 -36.77
CA ALA A 299 -10.08 -32.49 -38.05
C ALA A 299 -10.60 -33.78 -38.72
N LEU A 300 -11.92 -33.95 -38.75
CA LEU A 300 -12.59 -35.01 -39.51
C LEU A 300 -12.13 -34.95 -40.97
N PRO A 301 -11.88 -36.08 -41.65
CA PRO A 301 -11.52 -36.06 -43.07
C PRO A 301 -12.68 -35.48 -43.87
N ILE A 302 -12.44 -34.36 -44.55
CA ILE A 302 -13.34 -33.78 -45.54
C ILE A 302 -13.49 -34.84 -46.65
N ASN A 303 -14.69 -35.41 -46.80
CA ASN A 303 -14.99 -36.33 -47.88
C ASN A 303 -14.87 -35.57 -49.23
N PRO A 304 -13.90 -35.90 -50.09
CA PRO A 304 -13.65 -35.12 -51.31
C PRO A 304 -14.80 -35.19 -52.31
N ALA A 305 -15.71 -36.17 -52.18
CA ALA A 305 -16.89 -36.29 -53.04
C ALA A 305 -17.91 -35.16 -52.84
N ALA A 306 -17.95 -34.50 -51.68
CA ALA A 306 -18.88 -33.39 -51.42
C ALA A 306 -18.43 -32.06 -52.03
N ALA A 307 -17.13 -31.91 -52.34
CA ALA A 307 -16.59 -30.66 -52.89
C ALA A 307 -16.78 -30.53 -54.41
N VAL A 308 -16.94 -31.64 -55.14
CA VAL A 308 -17.04 -31.63 -56.61
C VAL A 308 -18.44 -31.25 -57.09
N THR A 309 -19.49 -31.59 -56.34
CA THR A 309 -20.87 -31.27 -56.74
C THR A 309 -21.23 -29.79 -56.57
N ALA A 310 -20.50 -29.04 -55.74
CA ALA A 310 -20.72 -27.61 -55.53
C ALA A 310 -20.06 -26.72 -56.61
N ALA A 311 -19.09 -27.25 -57.38
CA ALA A 311 -18.32 -26.48 -58.36
C ALA A 311 -18.90 -26.53 -59.79
N ALA A 312 -19.82 -27.44 -60.09
CA ALA A 312 -20.34 -27.66 -61.45
C ALA A 312 -21.65 -26.92 -61.77
N GLY A 313 -22.17 -26.08 -60.88
CA GLY A 313 -23.51 -25.49 -61.01
C GLY A 313 -23.58 -23.99 -61.35
N SER A 314 -22.47 -23.30 -61.63
CA SER A 314 -22.48 -21.83 -61.74
C SER A 314 -21.76 -21.22 -62.95
N GLN A 315 -21.63 -21.94 -64.07
CA GLN A 315 -21.14 -21.36 -65.32
C GLN A 315 -22.02 -21.82 -66.48
N ASP A 316 -22.96 -20.94 -66.85
CA ASP A 316 -23.60 -20.73 -68.16
C ASP A 316 -24.63 -19.61 -67.91
N ASP A 317 -24.78 -18.50 -68.64
CA ASP A 317 -24.06 -17.91 -69.76
C ASP A 317 -24.64 -16.47 -69.88
N HIS A 318 -23.78 -15.45 -70.02
CA HIS A 318 -24.17 -14.07 -70.32
C HIS A 318 -23.40 -13.67 -71.59
N GLY A 319 -24.09 -13.56 -72.74
CA GLY A 319 -23.44 -13.07 -73.96
C GLY A 319 -24.30 -12.97 -75.23
N ALA A 320 -25.00 -11.83 -75.36
CA ALA A 320 -25.20 -11.02 -76.58
C ALA A 320 -25.88 -11.57 -77.86
N GLY A 321 -26.86 -10.80 -78.38
CA GLY A 321 -27.21 -10.79 -79.80
C GLY A 321 -28.53 -10.09 -80.15
N GLN A 322 -28.43 -8.82 -80.58
CA GLN A 322 -29.38 -7.99 -81.38
C GLN A 322 -30.79 -7.69 -80.86
#